data_AF-A0A486XHB5-F1
#
_entry.id   AF-A0A486XHB5-F1
#
_cell.length_a   1.000
_cell.length_b   1.000
_cell.length_c   1.000
_cell.angle_alpha   90.00
_cell.angle_beta   90.00
_cell.angle_gamma   90.00
#
_symmetry.space_group_name_H-M   'P 1'
#
loop_
_entity.id
_entity.type
_entity.pdbx_description
1 polymer ?
#
loop_
_entity_poly.entity_id
_entity_poly.type
_entity_poly.pdbx_seq_one_letter_code
_entity_poly.pdbx_strand_id
1 'polypeptide(L)' 'MSFEQFETLSLWLGLGILYLFIVLAIRDVLKKSKAPKLGQFFVWLVLFLSPAVFIIKSVVSYFLE' A
#
# COMPACT_ATOMS: atom_id res chain seq x y z
N MET A 1 -26.28 -6.90 -0.57
CA MET A 1 -24.91 -7.43 -0.62
C MET A 1 -25.01 -8.94 -0.57
N SER A 2 -24.47 -9.64 -1.55
CA SER A 2 -24.25 -11.08 -1.41
C SER A 2 -23.17 -11.34 -0.36
N PHE A 3 -23.14 -12.55 0.20
CA PHE A 3 -22.12 -12.94 1.18
C PHE A 3 -20.70 -12.76 0.63
N GLU A 4 -20.48 -13.07 -0.65
CA GLU A 4 -19.18 -12.88 -1.31
C GLU A 4 -18.76 -11.41 -1.47
N GLN A 5 -19.71 -10.51 -1.71
CA GLN A 5 -19.41 -9.07 -1.75
C GLN A 5 -18.99 -8.55 -0.38
N PHE A 6 -19.59 -9.07 0.69
CA PHE A 6 -19.21 -8.71 2.05
C PHE A 6 -17.82 -9.23 2.40
N GLU A 7 -17.51 -10.49 2.10
CA GLU A 7 -16.17 -11.06 2.30
C GLU A 7 -15.10 -10.28 1.53
N THR A 8 -15.34 -10.03 0.24
CA THR A 8 -14.41 -9.26 -0.61
C THR A 8 -14.19 -7.87 -0.04
N LEU A 9 -15.25 -7.15 0.34
CA LEU A 9 -15.12 -5.82 0.93
C LEU A 9 -14.36 -5.86 2.26
N SER A 10 -14.62 -6.86 3.10
CA SER A 10 -13.94 -7.03 4.38
C SER A 10 -12.44 -7.30 4.21
N LEU A 11 -12.05 -8.06 3.18
CA LEU A 11 -10.65 -8.32 2.82
C LEU A 11 -9.95 -7.05 2.35
N TRP A 12 -10.57 -6.28 1.46
CA TRP A 12 -10.02 -5.00 0.99
C TRP A 12 -9.88 -3.99 2.12
N LEU A 13 -10.86 -3.88 3.00
CA LEU A 13 -10.79 -3.02 4.19
C LEU A 13 -9.70 -3.49 5.16
N GLY A 14 -9.62 -4.78 5.44
CA GLY A 14 -8.59 -5.35 6.31
C GLY A 14 -7.18 -5.11 5.79
N LEU A 15 -6.95 -5.37 4.50
CA LEU A 15 -5.68 -5.08 3.83
C LEU A 15 -5.37 -3.58 3.81
N GLY A 16 -6.37 -2.73 3.57
CA GLY A 16 -6.21 -1.27 3.60
C GLY A 16 -5.81 -0.74 4.98
N ILE A 17 -6.44 -1.23 6.04
CA ILE A 17 -6.10 -0.89 7.43
C ILE A 17 -4.68 -1.39 7.77
N LEU A 18 -4.35 -2.62 7.39
CA LEU A 18 -3.01 -3.18 7.60
C LEU A 18 -1.94 -2.34 6.88
N TYR A 19 -2.19 -1.96 5.63
CA TYR A 19 -1.29 -1.10 4.86
C TYR A 19 -1.11 0.27 5.52
N LEU A 20 -2.20 0.85 6.04
CA LEU A 20 -2.15 2.11 6.78
C LEU A 20 -1.29 1.98 8.05
N PHE A 21 -1.39 0.89 8.80
CA PHE A 21 -0.51 0.64 9.94
C PHE A 21 0.97 0.53 9.54
N ILE A 22 1.28 -0.10 8.40
CA ILE A 22 2.66 -0.17 7.88
C ILE A 22 3.18 1.24 7.56
N VAL A 23 2.39 2.07 6.87
CA VAL A 23 2.75 3.45 6.54
C VAL A 23 3.02 4.26 7.80
N LEU A 24 2.16 4.13 8.82
CA LEU A 24 2.32 4.81 10.10
C LEU A 24 3.57 4.32 10.85
N ALA A 25 3.80 3.01 10.90
CA ALA A 25 4.97 2.41 11.53
C ALA A 25 6.27 2.87 10.86
N ILE A 26 6.32 2.89 9.53
CA ILE A 26 7.49 3.39 8.79
C ILE A 26 7.70 4.88 9.06
N ARG A 27 6.62 5.68 9.05
CA ARG A 27 6.73 7.11 9.38
C ARG A 27 7.30 7.34 10.78
N ASP A 28 6.92 6.49 11.74
CA ASP A 28 7.46 6.54 13.10
C ASP A 28 8.94 6.13 13.15
N VAL A 29 9.30 5.03 12.48
CA VAL A 29 10.70 4.57 12.35
C VAL A 29 11.59 5.63 11.70
N LEU A 30 11.15 6.27 10.62
CA LEU A 30 11.90 7.32 9.94
C LEU A 30 12.16 8.53 10.84
N LYS A 31 11.17 8.92 11.66
CA LYS A 31 11.33 9.99 12.65
C LYS A 31 12.29 9.60 13.76
N LYS A 32 12.18 8.36 14.27
CA LYS A 32 13.00 7.88 15.39
C LYS A 32 14.45 7.62 15.01
N SER A 33 14.71 7.15 13.79
CA SER A 33 16.07 6.83 13.33
C SER A 33 16.89 8.05 12.89
N LYS A 34 16.32 9.27 12.87
CA LYS A 34 16.93 10.47 12.26
C LYS A 34 17.51 10.19 10.88
N ALA A 35 16.81 9.38 10.07
CA ALA A 35 17.30 8.94 8.77
C ALA A 35 17.64 10.14 7.88
N PRO A 36 18.77 10.13 7.15
CA PRO A 36 19.11 11.18 6.20
C PRO A 36 18.02 11.30 5.13
N LYS A 37 17.82 12.51 4.59
CA LYS A 37 16.74 12.82 3.64
C LYS A 37 16.69 11.85 2.43
N LEU A 38 17.86 11.38 1.98
CA LEU A 38 17.96 10.39 0.90
C LEU A 38 17.35 9.03 1.28
N GLY A 39 17.60 8.54 2.50
CA GLY A 39 17.03 7.28 2.97
C GLY A 39 15.51 7.35 3.14
N GLN A 40 15.00 8.48 3.63
CA GLN A 40 13.56 8.72 3.70
C GLN A 40 12.91 8.69 2.31
N PHE A 41 13.56 9.27 1.31
CA PHE A 41 13.07 9.26 -0.07
C PHE A 41 12.94 7.85 -0.64
N PHE A 42 13.96 6.99 -0.50
CA PHE A 42 13.90 5.60 -0.98
C PHE A 42 12.83 4.77 -0.27
N VAL A 43 12.66 4.97 1.05
CA VAL A 43 11.61 4.27 1.81
C VAL A 43 10.23 4.65 1.31
N TRP A 44 9.97 5.94 1.07
CA TRP A 44 8.71 6.39 0.48
C TRP A 44 8.52 5.90 -0.96
N LEU A 45 9.58 5.86 -1.77
CA LEU A 45 9.54 5.34 -3.13
C LEU A 45 9.15 3.85 -3.16
N VAL A 46 9.84 3.02 -2.38
CA VAL A 46 9.57 1.57 -2.31
C VAL A 46 8.19 1.29 -1.70
N LEU A 47 7.77 2.07 -0.69
CA LEU A 47 6.45 1.93 -0.07
C LEU A 47 5.32 2.14 -1.10
N PHE A 48 5.42 3.18 -1.93
CA PHE A 48 4.45 3.44 -3.00
C PHE A 48 4.61 2.51 -4.21
N LEU A 49 5.77 1.88 -4.39
CA LEU A 49 6.02 0.98 -5.51
C LEU A 49 5.08 -0.24 -5.49
N SER A 50 4.82 -0.82 -4.31
CA SER A 50 3.90 -1.95 -4.16
C SER A 50 2.49 -1.68 -4.69
N PRO A 51 1.76 -0.66 -4.19
CA PRO A 51 0.44 -0.33 -4.73
C PRO A 51 0.51 0.18 -6.17
N ALA A 52 1.57 0.86 -6.59
CA ALA A 52 1.70 1.31 -7.98
C ALA A 52 1.76 0.13 -8.97
N VAL A 53 2.53 -0.92 -8.66
CA VAL A 53 2.58 -2.14 -9.49
C VAL A 53 1.23 -2.85 -9.52
N PHE A 54 0.52 -2.88 -8.39
CA PHE A 54 -0.82 -3.46 -8.32
C PHE A 54 -1.82 -2.71 -9.21
N ILE A 55 -1.80 -1.38 -9.16
CA ILE A 55 -2.63 -0.52 -10.01
C ILE A 55 -2.28 -0.72 -11.48
N ILE A 56 -0.99 -0.70 -11.85
CA ILE A 56 -0.56 -0.92 -13.23
C ILE A 56 -1.07 -2.27 -13.74
N LYS A 57 -0.94 -3.35 -12.95
CA LYS A 57 -1.50 -4.66 -13.34
C LYS A 57 -3.01 -4.59 -13.56
N SER A 58 -3.77 -3.98 -12.63
CA SER A 58 -5.22 -3.88 -12.78
C SER A 58 -5.65 -3.09 -14.01
N VAL A 59 -4.92 -2.00 -14.33
CA VAL A 59 -5.23 -1.13 -15.46
C VAL A 59 -4.85 -1.80 -16.78
N VAL A 60 -3.67 -2.41 -16.85
CA VAL A 60 -3.21 -3.12 -18.06
C VAL A 60 -4.11 -4.31 -18.37
N SER A 61 -4.52 -5.09 -17.36
CA SER A 61 -5.53 -6.15 -17.57
C SER A 61 -6.84 -5.61 -18.13
N TYR A 62 -7.31 -4.44 -17.70
CA TYR A 62 -8.55 -3.85 -18.21
C TYR A 62 -8.45 -3.36 -19.68
N PHE A 63 -7.26 -3.02 -20.17
CA PHE A 63 -7.07 -2.48 -21.53
C PHE A 63 -6.62 -3.51 -22.57
N LEU A 64 -5.96 -4.60 -22.15
CA LEU A 64 -5.46 -5.65 -23.05
C LEU A 64 -6.41 -6.87 -23.14
N GLU A 65 -7.39 -6.96 -22.26
CA GLU A 65 -8.45 -7.98 -22.23
C GLU A 65 -9.75 -7.42 -22.82
#